data_AF-A0A7S2TG40-F1
#
_entry.id   AF-A0A7S2TG40-F1
#
_cell.length_a   1.000
_cell.length_b   1.000
_cell.length_c   1.000
_cell.angle_alpha   90.00
_cell.angle_beta   90.00
_cell.angle_gamma   90.00
#
_symmetry.space_group_name_H-M   'P 1'
#
loop_
_entity.id
_entity.type
_entity.pdbx_description
1 polymer ?
#
loop_
_entity_poly.entity_id
_entity_poly.type
_entity_poly.pdbx_seq_one_letter_code
_entity_poly.pdbx_strand_id
1 'polypeptide(L)'
;VRCKGPWHPRVRCVDNERKNQSDTDRKLESLVQEGKMVKCLCGIYIQKDQGCKYMTCTHCRAHFCWDCKRFLRRDHEQHECIPTEAPPNLTPEQKQKWIEQRERRKRADKIIEVCRATNRGIGFFYQGLNRYRHMQRVASFAAKVSSGAGVGSLREGLRAVADAMEGFRFIHDIVHGVKGVMGI
;
A
#
# COMPACT_ATOMS: atom_id res chain seq x y z
N VAL A 1 23.51 -4.99 -5.74
CA VAL A 1 22.74 -4.95 -7.00
C VAL A 1 23.54 -4.09 -7.98
N ARG A 2 23.94 -4.65 -9.12
CA ARG A 2 24.61 -3.89 -10.20
C ARG A 2 23.52 -3.37 -11.14
N CYS A 3 23.47 -2.08 -11.42
CA CYS A 3 22.55 -1.54 -12.43
C CYS A 3 23.10 -1.81 -13.84
N LYS A 4 22.22 -1.77 -14.86
CA LYS A 4 22.59 -1.90 -16.27
C LYS A 4 22.96 -0.54 -16.91
N GLY A 5 23.11 0.51 -16.10
CA GLY A 5 23.44 1.85 -16.55
C GLY A 5 24.95 2.07 -16.78
N PRO A 6 25.33 3.25 -17.31
CA PRO A 6 26.74 3.61 -17.47
C PRO A 6 27.47 3.59 -16.13
N TRP A 7 28.76 3.25 -16.14
CA TRP A 7 29.58 3.15 -14.94
C TRP A 7 29.59 4.45 -14.16
N HIS A 8 29.39 4.36 -12.84
CA HIS A 8 29.26 5.52 -11.97
C HIS A 8 30.03 5.29 -10.65
N PRO A 9 31.10 6.06 -10.36
CA PRO A 9 31.87 5.90 -9.13
C PRO A 9 31.21 6.62 -7.97
N ARG A 10 31.19 5.99 -6.79
CA ARG A 10 30.76 6.59 -5.50
C ARG A 10 29.33 7.15 -5.46
N VAL A 11 28.52 6.85 -6.47
CA VAL A 11 27.09 7.17 -6.54
C VAL A 11 26.31 5.86 -6.44
N ARG A 12 25.19 5.85 -5.70
CA ARG A 12 24.33 4.65 -5.63
C ARG A 12 23.61 4.49 -6.97
N CYS A 13 23.36 3.24 -7.37
CA CYS A 13 22.69 2.95 -8.64
C CYS A 13 21.37 3.71 -8.84
N VAL A 14 20.55 3.83 -7.78
CA VAL A 14 19.28 4.57 -7.81
C VAL A 14 19.48 6.06 -8.12
N ASP A 15 20.54 6.67 -7.56
CA ASP A 15 20.84 8.09 -7.79
C ASP A 15 21.40 8.31 -9.21
N ASN A 16 22.17 7.35 -9.71
CA ASN A 16 22.71 7.40 -11.07
C ASN A 16 21.63 7.21 -12.14
N GLU A 17 20.66 6.33 -11.90
CA GLU A 17 19.51 6.16 -12.79
C GLU A 17 18.68 7.45 -12.88
N ARG A 18 18.42 8.13 -11.76
CA ARG A 18 17.71 9.43 -11.77
C ARG A 18 18.48 10.53 -12.51
N LYS A 19 19.81 10.53 -12.42
CA LYS A 19 20.66 11.50 -13.12
C LYS A 19 20.73 11.23 -14.63
N ASN A 20 20.71 9.96 -15.03
CA ASN A 20 20.80 9.54 -16.44
C ASN A 20 19.43 9.30 -17.10
N GLN A 21 18.32 9.62 -16.44
CA GLN A 21 17.01 9.65 -17.10
C GLN A 21 17.07 10.60 -18.29
N SER A 22 16.64 10.12 -19.45
CA SER A 22 16.56 10.95 -20.65
C SER A 22 15.52 12.07 -20.45
N ASP A 23 15.65 13.17 -21.18
CA ASP A 23 14.62 14.21 -21.19
C ASP A 23 13.25 13.66 -21.61
N THR A 24 13.25 12.64 -22.48
CA THR A 24 12.07 11.88 -22.86
C THR A 24 11.44 11.16 -21.67
N ASP A 25 12.22 10.45 -20.84
CA ASP A 25 11.71 9.75 -19.67
C ASP A 25 11.12 10.71 -18.63
N ARG A 26 11.77 11.86 -18.41
CA ARG A 26 11.25 12.91 -17.52
C ARG A 26 9.92 13.47 -18.02
N LYS A 27 9.81 13.72 -19.33
CA LYS A 27 8.58 14.20 -19.96
C LYS A 27 7.46 13.15 -19.88
N LEU A 28 7.78 11.87 -20.04
CA LEU A 28 6.79 10.80 -19.87
C LEU A 28 6.32 10.68 -18.41
N GLU A 29 7.23 10.82 -17.44
CA GLU A 29 6.88 10.85 -16.02
C GLU A 29 5.99 12.04 -15.65
N SER A 30 6.22 13.23 -16.21
CA SER A 30 5.34 14.38 -16.01
C SER A 30 3.94 14.14 -16.57
N LEU A 31 3.82 13.53 -17.76
CA LEU A 31 2.52 13.16 -18.35
C LEU A 31 1.75 12.13 -17.52
N VAL A 32 2.46 11.23 -16.82
CA VAL A 32 1.84 10.31 -15.87
C VAL A 32 1.33 11.05 -14.63
N GLN A 33 2.10 12.01 -14.12
CA GLN A 33 1.68 12.85 -12.99
C GLN A 33 0.47 13.74 -13.33
N GLU A 34 0.41 14.24 -14.57
CA GLU A 34 -0.72 14.99 -15.12
C GLU A 34 -1.93 14.09 -15.47
N GLY A 35 -1.83 12.77 -15.30
CA GLY A 35 -2.93 11.82 -15.57
C GLY A 35 -3.20 11.53 -17.05
N LYS A 36 -2.44 12.14 -17.97
CA LYS A 36 -2.53 11.97 -19.42
C LYS A 36 -2.02 10.62 -19.90
N MET A 37 -1.13 9.99 -19.12
CA MET A 37 -0.57 8.66 -19.40
C MET A 37 -0.60 7.77 -18.15
N VAL A 38 -0.46 6.47 -18.36
CA VAL A 38 -0.34 5.47 -17.29
C VAL A 38 0.92 4.66 -17.50
N LYS A 39 1.78 4.59 -16.49
CA LYS A 39 2.91 3.67 -16.48
C LYS A 39 2.43 2.28 -16.05
N CYS A 40 2.51 1.31 -16.97
CA CYS A 40 2.16 -0.07 -16.69
C CYS A 40 3.19 -0.72 -15.74
N LEU A 41 2.80 -1.78 -15.03
CA LEU A 41 3.72 -2.59 -14.22
C LEU A 41 4.86 -3.21 -15.05
N CYS A 42 4.68 -3.40 -16.36
CA CYS A 42 5.73 -3.87 -17.27
C CYS A 42 6.68 -2.76 -17.75
N GLY A 43 6.45 -1.50 -17.34
CA GLY A 43 7.33 -0.37 -17.64
C GLY A 43 6.93 0.47 -18.85
N ILE A 44 5.99 0.02 -19.68
CA ILE A 44 5.51 0.81 -20.83
C ILE A 44 4.58 1.95 -20.38
N TYR A 45 4.55 3.03 -21.17
CA TYR A 45 3.61 4.13 -20.99
C TYR A 45 2.42 3.95 -21.92
N ILE A 46 1.21 4.00 -21.37
CA ILE A 46 -0.05 3.79 -22.09
C ILE A 46 -0.83 5.10 -22.11
N GLN A 47 -1.26 5.52 -23.29
CA GLN A 47 -2.18 6.63 -23.48
C GLN A 47 -3.62 6.10 -23.58
N LYS A 48 -4.61 6.92 -23.22
CA LYS A 48 -6.02 6.55 -23.31
C LYS A 48 -6.40 6.29 -24.77
N ASP A 49 -7.08 5.19 -25.03
CA ASP A 49 -7.87 5.00 -26.23
C ASP A 49 -9.30 5.56 -26.03
N GLN A 50 -9.97 5.92 -27.12
CA GLN A 50 -11.34 6.44 -27.04
C GLN A 50 -12.30 5.31 -26.63
N GLY A 51 -13.27 5.60 -25.75
CA GLY A 51 -14.45 4.76 -25.53
C GLY A 51 -14.56 4.04 -24.18
N CYS A 52 -13.53 3.35 -23.70
CA CYS A 52 -13.61 2.56 -22.47
C CYS A 52 -12.69 3.06 -21.35
N LYS A 53 -13.17 3.02 -20.11
CA LYS A 53 -12.31 3.28 -18.93
C LYS A 53 -11.53 2.03 -18.50
N TYR A 54 -11.92 0.83 -18.94
CA TYR A 54 -11.21 -0.40 -18.67
C TYR A 54 -10.23 -0.64 -19.80
N MET A 55 -8.94 -0.51 -19.49
CA MET A 55 -7.87 -0.63 -20.45
C MET A 55 -7.05 -1.88 -20.18
N THR A 56 -6.54 -2.47 -21.26
CA THR A 56 -5.67 -3.64 -21.20
C THR A 56 -4.33 -3.31 -21.84
N CYS A 57 -3.24 -3.56 -21.12
CA CYS A 57 -1.89 -3.38 -21.64
C CYS A 57 -1.62 -4.32 -22.82
N THR A 58 -1.19 -3.81 -23.96
CA THR A 58 -0.89 -4.61 -25.15
C THR A 58 0.32 -5.54 -24.97
N HIS A 59 1.28 -5.17 -24.10
CA HIS A 59 2.49 -5.97 -23.88
C HIS A 59 2.31 -7.06 -22.83
N CYS A 60 1.82 -6.72 -21.63
CA CYS A 60 1.71 -7.68 -20.51
C CYS A 60 0.29 -8.13 -20.20
N ARG A 61 -0.72 -7.64 -20.95
CA ARG A 61 -2.15 -7.97 -20.78
C ARG A 61 -2.72 -7.63 -19.41
N ALA A 62 -2.04 -6.80 -18.61
CA ALA A 62 -2.57 -6.31 -17.35
C ALA A 62 -3.78 -5.39 -17.60
N HIS A 63 -4.86 -5.63 -16.86
CA HIS A 63 -6.07 -4.81 -16.89
C HIS A 63 -5.96 -3.66 -15.87
N PHE A 64 -6.44 -2.48 -16.22
CA PHE A 64 -6.47 -1.34 -15.32
C PHE A 64 -7.61 -0.37 -15.65
N CYS A 65 -8.02 0.42 -14.67
CA CYS A 65 -9.00 1.48 -14.85
C CYS A 65 -8.28 2.80 -15.19
N TRP A 66 -8.66 3.44 -16.28
CA TRP A 66 -8.09 4.71 -16.73
C TRP A 66 -8.42 5.86 -15.78
N ASP A 67 -9.63 5.91 -15.25
CA ASP A 67 -10.08 7.04 -14.45
C ASP A 67 -9.38 7.05 -13.09
N CYS A 68 -9.16 5.87 -12.51
CA CYS A 68 -8.63 5.74 -11.16
C CYS A 68 -7.22 5.14 -11.08
N LYS A 69 -6.62 4.80 -12.22
CA LYS A 69 -5.26 4.25 -12.40
C LYS A 69 -5.00 2.94 -11.62
N ARG A 70 -6.05 2.23 -11.20
CA ARG A 70 -5.95 0.97 -10.44
C ARG A 70 -5.78 -0.21 -11.38
N PHE A 71 -4.82 -1.09 -11.08
CA PHE A 71 -4.73 -2.40 -11.73
C PHE A 71 -5.81 -3.34 -11.20
N LEU A 72 -6.48 -4.00 -12.14
CA LEU A 72 -7.58 -4.92 -11.92
C LEU A 72 -7.08 -6.36 -12.10
N ARG A 73 -7.72 -7.30 -11.42
CA ARG A 73 -7.44 -8.74 -11.57
C ARG A 73 -8.03 -9.29 -12.86
N ARG A 74 -9.17 -8.75 -13.27
CA ARG A 74 -9.91 -9.18 -14.46
C ARG A 74 -10.32 -7.97 -15.29
N ASP A 75 -10.60 -8.22 -16.56
CA ASP A 75 -11.19 -7.23 -17.43
C ASP A 75 -12.57 -6.82 -16.91
N HIS A 76 -12.89 -5.53 -17.01
CA HIS A 76 -14.15 -4.95 -16.53
C HIS A 76 -14.50 -5.24 -15.05
N GLU A 77 -13.51 -5.54 -14.20
CA GLU A 77 -13.77 -5.81 -12.78
C GLU A 77 -14.40 -4.60 -12.08
N GLN A 78 -15.55 -4.84 -11.42
CA GLN A 78 -16.19 -3.83 -10.57
C GLN A 78 -15.27 -3.48 -9.41
N HIS A 79 -15.09 -2.18 -9.20
CA HIS A 79 -14.29 -1.65 -8.11
C HIS A 79 -14.82 -0.27 -7.72
N GLU A 80 -14.55 0.12 -6.48
CA GLU A 80 -14.76 1.50 -6.04
C GLU A 80 -13.79 2.41 -6.79
N CYS A 81 -14.32 3.09 -7.81
CA CYS A 81 -13.56 3.94 -8.70
C CYS A 81 -13.56 5.38 -8.15
N ILE A 82 -12.42 5.81 -7.61
CA ILE A 82 -12.18 7.22 -7.26
C ILE A 82 -11.31 7.81 -8.38
N PRO A 83 -11.86 8.66 -9.26
CA PRO A 83 -11.10 9.24 -10.37
C PRO A 83 -9.92 10.07 -9.88
N THR A 84 -8.90 10.28 -10.74
CA THR A 84 -7.75 11.13 -10.42
C THR A 84 -8.10 12.62 -10.42
N GLU A 85 -9.15 13.00 -11.13
CA GLU A 85 -9.64 14.37 -11.26
C GLU A 85 -11.03 14.49 -10.64
N ALA A 86 -11.29 15.64 -10.02
CA ALA A 86 -12.57 15.89 -9.40
C ALA A 86 -13.64 16.06 -10.49
N PRO A 87 -14.82 15.43 -10.36
CA PRO A 87 -15.97 15.72 -11.22
C PRO A 87 -16.25 17.24 -11.29
N PRO A 88 -16.57 17.79 -12.47
CA PRO A 88 -16.70 19.24 -12.65
C PRO A 88 -17.89 19.87 -11.90
N ASN A 89 -18.90 19.07 -11.52
CA ASN A 89 -20.17 19.53 -10.96
C ASN A 89 -20.31 19.27 -9.44
N LEU A 90 -19.20 19.30 -8.69
CA LEU A 90 -19.24 19.11 -7.23
C LEU A 90 -19.47 20.43 -6.49
N THR A 91 -20.34 20.43 -5.47
CA THR A 91 -20.40 21.53 -4.50
C THR A 91 -19.09 21.64 -3.71
N PRO A 92 -18.79 22.79 -3.06
CA PRO A 92 -17.61 22.92 -2.22
C PRO A 92 -17.50 21.83 -1.14
N GLU A 93 -18.61 21.45 -0.49
CA GLU A 93 -18.60 20.39 0.53
C GLU A 93 -18.32 19.01 -0.09
N GLN A 94 -18.93 18.71 -1.24
CA GLN A 94 -18.69 17.45 -1.94
C GLN A 94 -17.25 17.36 -2.46
N LYS A 95 -16.69 18.47 -2.91
CA LYS A 95 -15.29 18.57 -3.34
C LYS A 95 -14.33 18.28 -2.18
N GLN A 96 -14.61 18.80 -0.99
CA GLN A 96 -13.82 18.49 0.21
C GLN A 96 -13.86 17.00 0.55
N LYS A 97 -15.05 16.38 0.55
CA LYS A 97 -15.19 14.93 0.76
C LYS A 97 -14.43 14.11 -0.28
N TRP A 98 -14.47 14.54 -1.55
CA TRP A 98 -13.72 13.89 -2.63
C TRP A 98 -12.19 13.97 -2.41
N ILE A 99 -11.68 15.14 -2.00
CA ILE A 99 -10.26 15.33 -1.67
C ILE A 99 -9.86 14.39 -0.53
N GLU A 100 -10.65 14.34 0.54
CA GLU A 100 -10.41 13.48 1.69
C GLU A 100 -10.37 11.99 1.31
N GLN A 101 -11.34 11.52 0.53
CA GLN A 101 -11.40 10.14 0.05
C GLN A 101 -10.18 9.79 -0.82
N ARG A 102 -9.74 10.73 -1.68
CA ARG A 102 -8.55 10.56 -2.52
C ARG A 102 -7.27 10.49 -1.70
N GLU A 103 -7.10 11.36 -0.71
CA GLU A 103 -5.94 11.34 0.19
C GLU A 103 -5.89 10.06 1.03
N ARG A 104 -7.05 9.59 1.52
CA ARG A 104 -7.16 8.30 2.21
C ARG A 104 -6.68 7.16 1.31
N ARG A 105 -7.02 7.17 0.03
CA ARG A 105 -6.57 6.16 -0.93
C ARG A 105 -5.08 6.27 -1.26
N LYS A 106 -4.52 7.47 -1.46
CA LYS A 106 -3.07 7.65 -1.64
C LYS A 106 -2.28 7.09 -0.47
N ARG A 107 -2.77 7.28 0.77
CA ARG A 107 -2.17 6.69 1.98
C ARG A 107 -2.24 5.15 1.93
N ALA A 108 -3.37 4.57 1.55
CA ALA A 108 -3.51 3.12 1.40
C ALA A 108 -2.57 2.54 0.33
N ASP A 109 -2.45 3.19 -0.83
CA ASP A 109 -1.55 2.75 -1.90
C ASP A 109 -0.08 2.84 -1.46
N LYS A 110 0.31 3.89 -0.73
CA LYS A 110 1.64 4.01 -0.13
C LYS A 110 1.91 2.91 0.89
N ILE A 111 0.93 2.54 1.70
CA ILE A 111 1.05 1.41 2.63
C ILE A 111 1.26 0.10 1.84
N ILE A 112 0.48 -0.14 0.78
CA ILE A 112 0.63 -1.33 -0.07
C ILE A 112 2.03 -1.36 -0.72
N GLU A 113 2.52 -0.24 -1.22
CA GLU A 113 3.87 -0.13 -1.78
C GLU A 113 4.94 -0.44 -0.74
N VAL A 114 4.84 0.13 0.47
CA VAL A 114 5.74 -0.18 1.59
C VAL A 114 5.67 -1.66 1.92
N CYS A 115 4.47 -2.25 2.06
CA CYS A 115 4.29 -3.67 2.27
C CYS A 115 4.92 -4.51 1.15
N ARG A 116 4.79 -4.11 -0.13
CA ARG A 116 5.44 -4.81 -1.25
C ARG A 116 6.96 -4.70 -1.20
N ALA A 117 7.51 -3.55 -0.83
CA ALA A 117 8.94 -3.33 -0.69
C ALA A 117 9.52 -4.11 0.50
N THR A 118 8.76 -4.21 1.60
CA THR A 118 9.13 -4.98 2.80
C THR A 118 8.75 -6.46 2.70
N ASN A 119 7.97 -6.87 1.69
CA ASN A 119 7.51 -8.25 1.43
C ASN A 119 8.59 -9.25 1.01
N ARG A 120 9.87 -8.94 1.22
CA ARG A 120 10.81 -10.00 1.63
C ARG A 120 10.50 -10.57 3.03
N GLY A 121 9.47 -10.08 3.74
CA GLY A 121 9.14 -10.45 5.12
C GLY A 121 7.70 -10.86 5.45
N ILE A 122 6.76 -11.03 4.49
CA ILE A 122 5.38 -11.49 4.84
C ILE A 122 5.37 -12.88 5.50
N GLY A 123 6.38 -13.71 5.22
CA GLY A 123 6.59 -14.98 5.94
C GLY A 123 6.78 -14.76 7.44
N PHE A 124 7.46 -13.68 7.85
CA PHE A 124 7.64 -13.32 9.26
C PHE A 124 6.38 -12.72 9.88
N PHE A 125 5.53 -12.04 9.12
CA PHE A 125 4.28 -11.47 9.66
C PHE A 125 3.24 -12.56 9.98
N TYR A 126 3.10 -13.57 9.12
CA TYR A 126 2.24 -14.74 9.42
C TYR A 126 2.83 -15.66 10.50
N GLN A 127 4.16 -15.83 10.53
CA GLN A 127 4.83 -16.51 11.67
C GLN A 127 4.69 -15.71 12.97
N GLY A 128 4.70 -14.38 12.89
CA GLY A 128 4.47 -13.46 14.00
C GLY A 128 3.04 -13.52 14.54
N LEU A 129 2.03 -13.56 13.66
CA LEU A 129 0.62 -13.74 14.04
C LEU A 129 0.33 -15.13 14.63
N ASN A 130 1.00 -16.19 14.16
CA ASN A 130 0.93 -17.51 14.78
C ASN A 130 1.64 -17.56 16.14
N ARG A 131 2.79 -16.88 16.28
CA ARG A 131 3.43 -16.66 17.61
C ARG A 131 2.56 -15.81 18.52
N TYR A 132 1.82 -14.83 18.01
CA TYR A 132 0.90 -13.99 18.77
C TYR A 132 -0.27 -14.79 19.35
N ARG A 133 -0.91 -15.68 18.56
CA ARG A 133 -1.92 -16.62 19.07
C ARG A 133 -1.34 -17.60 20.09
N HIS A 134 -0.09 -18.03 19.93
CA HIS A 134 0.58 -18.88 20.90
C HIS A 134 0.92 -18.12 22.19
N MET A 135 1.40 -16.88 22.09
CA MET A 135 1.71 -16.01 23.24
C MET A 135 0.46 -15.61 24.02
N GLN A 136 -0.67 -15.36 23.37
CA GLN A 136 -1.95 -15.12 24.05
C GLN A 136 -2.39 -16.34 24.88
N ARG A 137 -2.20 -17.57 24.36
CA ARG A 137 -2.50 -18.81 25.11
C ARG A 137 -1.56 -19.02 26.29
N VAL A 138 -0.27 -18.73 26.11
CA VAL A 138 0.74 -18.80 27.19
C VAL A 138 0.49 -17.73 28.25
N ALA A 139 0.10 -16.51 27.86
CA ALA A 139 -0.24 -15.43 28.77
C ALA A 139 -1.52 -15.74 29.58
N SER A 140 -2.56 -16.30 28.95
CA SER A 140 -3.75 -16.77 29.68
C SER A 140 -3.46 -17.94 30.61
N PHE A 141 -2.55 -18.85 30.24
CA PHE A 141 -2.10 -19.95 31.12
C PHE A 141 -1.26 -19.42 32.28
N ALA A 142 -0.29 -18.53 32.03
CA ALA A 142 0.53 -17.89 33.04
C ALA A 142 -0.30 -17.05 34.01
N ALA A 143 -1.31 -16.31 33.53
CA ALA A 143 -2.26 -15.57 34.37
C ALA A 143 -3.11 -16.48 35.28
N LYS A 144 -3.38 -17.72 34.84
CA LYS A 144 -4.12 -18.73 35.61
C LYS A 144 -3.23 -19.45 36.64
N VAL A 145 -1.91 -19.46 36.41
CA VAL A 145 -0.90 -19.99 37.34
C VAL A 145 -0.48 -18.91 38.36
N SER A 146 -0.47 -17.62 37.98
CA SER A 146 -0.05 -16.51 38.84
C SER A 146 -1.14 -15.96 39.78
N SER A 147 -2.38 -16.45 39.69
CA SER A 147 -3.39 -16.27 40.75
C SER A 147 -3.03 -16.92 42.10
N GLY A 148 -1.79 -17.43 42.23
CA GLY A 148 -1.18 -17.88 43.48
C GLY A 148 0.14 -17.21 43.91
N ALA A 149 0.70 -16.20 43.21
CA ALA A 149 2.00 -15.62 43.64
C ALA A 149 2.27 -14.14 43.26
N GLY A 150 2.60 -13.32 44.27
CA GLY A 150 3.61 -12.23 44.30
C GLY A 150 3.55 -11.07 43.27
N VAL A 151 3.13 -9.87 43.73
CA VAL A 151 2.67 -8.71 42.92
C VAL A 151 3.76 -7.77 42.37
N GLY A 152 5.06 -8.10 42.45
CA GLY A 152 6.15 -7.15 42.10
C GLY A 152 6.52 -7.08 40.62
N SER A 153 6.87 -8.23 40.01
CA SER A 153 7.44 -8.31 38.65
C SER A 153 6.38 -8.29 37.53
N LEU A 154 5.10 -8.46 37.89
CA LEU A 154 3.99 -8.56 36.94
C LEU A 154 3.62 -7.22 36.29
N ARG A 155 3.85 -6.09 36.98
CA ARG A 155 3.38 -4.77 36.56
C ARG A 155 4.19 -4.20 35.38
N GLU A 156 5.48 -4.51 35.33
CA GLU A 156 6.38 -4.15 34.24
C GLU A 156 6.17 -5.06 33.02
N GLY A 157 5.94 -6.35 33.26
CA GLY A 157 5.53 -7.29 32.20
C GLY A 157 4.19 -6.95 31.57
N LEU A 158 3.20 -6.53 32.37
CA LEU A 158 1.88 -6.10 31.87
C LEU A 158 1.94 -4.77 31.10
N ARG A 159 2.83 -3.84 31.46
CA ARG A 159 3.08 -2.61 30.68
C ARG A 159 3.72 -2.91 29.33
N ALA A 160 4.75 -3.76 29.30
CA ALA A 160 5.38 -4.16 28.04
C ALA A 160 4.40 -4.89 27.11
N VAL A 161 3.49 -5.69 27.69
CA VAL A 161 2.40 -6.33 26.93
C VAL A 161 1.36 -5.29 26.48
N ALA A 162 1.00 -4.30 27.31
CA ALA A 162 0.07 -3.24 26.94
C ALA A 162 0.61 -2.36 25.79
N ASP A 163 1.87 -1.93 25.86
CA ASP A 163 2.52 -1.14 24.81
C ASP A 163 2.64 -1.94 23.50
N ALA A 164 2.94 -3.25 23.60
CA ALA A 164 2.93 -4.14 22.44
C ALA A 164 1.51 -4.35 21.88
N MET A 165 0.48 -4.41 22.75
CA MET A 165 -0.92 -4.52 22.35
C MET A 165 -1.44 -3.25 21.69
N GLU A 166 -1.01 -2.06 22.09
CA GLU A 166 -1.38 -0.79 21.42
C GLU A 166 -0.79 -0.71 20.01
N GLY A 167 0.48 -1.10 19.84
CA GLY A 167 1.09 -1.22 18.51
C GLY A 167 0.38 -2.25 17.61
N PHE A 168 -0.09 -3.37 18.20
CA PHE A 168 -0.87 -4.37 17.47
C PHE A 168 -2.32 -3.94 17.20
N ARG A 169 -2.94 -3.15 18.08
CA ARG A 169 -4.29 -2.60 17.90
C ARG A 169 -4.31 -1.58 16.77
N PHE A 170 -3.26 -0.77 16.64
CA PHE A 170 -3.07 0.11 15.47
C PHE A 170 -3.01 -0.68 14.15
N ILE A 171 -2.26 -1.80 14.12
CA ILE A 171 -2.17 -2.66 12.93
C ILE A 171 -3.47 -3.44 12.68
N HIS A 172 -4.14 -3.90 13.74
CA HIS A 172 -5.44 -4.56 13.68
C HIS A 172 -6.53 -3.62 13.18
N ASP A 173 -6.55 -2.36 13.60
CA ASP A 173 -7.51 -1.34 13.16
C ASP A 173 -7.22 -0.88 11.72
N ILE A 174 -5.96 -0.92 11.28
CA ILE A 174 -5.60 -0.81 9.86
C ILE A 174 -6.16 -2.00 9.07
N VAL A 175 -6.02 -3.23 9.58
CA VAL A 175 -6.51 -4.45 8.90
C VAL A 175 -8.05 -4.56 8.91
N HIS A 176 -8.72 -4.17 10.01
CA HIS A 176 -10.17 -4.15 10.12
C HIS A 176 -10.79 -2.94 9.42
N GLY A 177 -10.12 -1.80 9.40
CA GLY A 177 -10.47 -0.66 8.56
C GLY A 177 -10.38 -0.99 7.07
N VAL A 178 -9.48 -1.89 6.66
CA VAL A 178 -9.43 -2.45 5.30
C VAL A 178 -10.56 -3.46 5.04
N LYS A 179 -11.00 -4.23 6.05
CA LYS A 179 -12.18 -5.11 5.92
C LYS A 179 -13.49 -4.32 5.79
N GLY A 180 -13.66 -3.22 6.54
CA GLY A 180 -14.83 -2.35 6.42
C GLY A 180 -14.96 -1.62 5.08
N VAL A 181 -13.84 -1.44 4.36
CA VAL A 181 -13.81 -0.89 2.99
C VAL A 181 -13.97 -1.99 1.92
N MET A 182 -13.82 -3.27 2.28
CA MET A 182 -13.96 -4.40 1.36
C MET A 182 -15.28 -5.18 1.48
N GLY A 183 -16.22 -4.77 2.33
CA GLY A 183 -17.58 -5.33 2.35
C GLY A 183 -17.63 -6.86 2.42
N ILE A 184 -16.98 -7.42 3.44
CA ILE A 184 -17.24 -8.78 3.94
C ILE A 184 -17.74 -8.64 5.37
#